data_AF-A0A2W6BVE3-F1
#
_entry.id   AF-A0A2W6BVE3-F1
#
_cell.length_a   1.000
_cell.length_b   1.000
_cell.length_c   1.000
_cell.angle_alpha   90.00
_cell.angle_beta   90.00
_cell.angle_gamma   90.00
#
_symmetry.space_group_name_H-M   'P 1'
#
loop_
_entity.id
_entity.type
_entity.pdbx_description
1 polymer ?
#
loop_
_entity_poly.entity_id
_entity_poly.type
_entity_poly.pdbx_seq_one_letter_code
_entity_poly.pdbx_strand_id
1 'polypeptide(L)'
;MSDVSSLQVGPTAGMVAPRRVLHRVVMPRPDDPPEVRPLYLDEPETLHGRTAEVVNRSTVTLPPACQLSFATYFNAFPASYWKRWTRVEEVALRLTVRGAGRVDLYRSKSNGDVIHLEGKQLDAATDPVQLEFRESLSPFEDGGWVWFDVATDRGSLTVTDAAWIVDEPLPARPLAVAITTFNRPADCVTALAALAEEQAVLDVIAKVFVVDQGSVKVRDHQRFAEVAAQLADRLVVIDQENLGGSGGFTRGMLEALRTEGIEHVMLMDDDVRLEPDSVLRAHAFASATSSPVIVGAQMLNLQVRSELHAMGEIVDLRTSFWRPAPGSVYQHDFAKLTLRKQRLLHARIHSTYNGWWMCLFPREVLERTGLPLP
;
A
#
# COMPACT_ATOMS: atom_id res chain seq x y z
N MET A 1 25.16 -18.89 -4.55
CA MET A 1 24.13 -19.28 -3.57
C MET A 1 22.82 -19.25 -4.34
N SER A 2 22.11 -20.36 -4.35
CA SER A 2 21.08 -20.65 -5.34
C SER A 2 19.86 -19.72 -5.19
N ASP A 3 19.48 -19.04 -6.28
CA ASP A 3 18.18 -18.35 -6.47
C ASP A 3 17.03 -19.37 -6.46
N VAL A 4 16.84 -20.09 -5.35
CA VAL A 4 15.82 -21.13 -5.22
C VAL A 4 14.75 -20.58 -4.30
N SER A 5 13.64 -20.15 -4.89
CA SER A 5 12.40 -19.98 -4.16
C SER A 5 12.02 -21.31 -3.51
N SER A 6 11.44 -21.27 -2.32
CA SER A 6 10.98 -22.49 -1.64
C SER A 6 9.52 -22.35 -1.22
N LEU A 7 8.73 -23.39 -1.53
CA LEU A 7 7.34 -23.51 -1.12
C LEU A 7 7.21 -24.37 0.15
N GLN A 8 6.46 -23.86 1.12
CA GLN A 8 5.95 -24.62 2.26
C GLN A 8 4.43 -24.80 2.13
N VAL A 9 3.96 -26.00 2.48
CA VAL A 9 2.53 -26.36 2.45
C VAL A 9 2.15 -26.94 3.80
N GLY A 10 1.10 -26.40 4.41
CA GLY A 10 0.60 -26.86 5.70
C GLY A 10 -0.90 -26.74 5.85
N PRO A 11 -1.49 -27.36 6.88
CA PRO A 11 -2.86 -27.07 7.30
C PRO A 11 -2.97 -25.59 7.67
N THR A 12 -4.19 -25.05 7.70
CA THR A 12 -4.42 -23.64 8.04
C THR A 12 -3.88 -23.34 9.45
N ALA A 13 -2.69 -22.74 9.53
CA ALA A 13 -2.21 -22.11 10.74
C ALA A 13 -2.90 -20.74 10.87
N GLY A 14 -3.17 -20.31 12.11
CA GLY A 14 -3.89 -19.07 12.41
C GLY A 14 -3.32 -17.82 11.73
N MET A 15 -4.06 -16.71 11.86
CA MET A 15 -3.75 -15.43 11.21
C MET A 15 -2.28 -15.03 11.41
N VAL A 16 -1.68 -14.47 10.36
CA VAL A 16 -0.34 -13.89 10.43
C VAL A 16 -0.37 -12.76 11.47
N ALA A 17 0.59 -12.76 12.40
CA ALA A 17 0.74 -11.66 13.35
C ALA A 17 0.88 -10.33 12.58
N PRO A 18 0.12 -9.27 12.92
CA PRO A 18 0.09 -8.03 12.13
C PRO A 18 1.47 -7.43 11.84
N ARG A 19 2.39 -7.48 12.82
CA ARG A 19 3.76 -6.96 12.69
C ARG A 19 4.66 -7.77 11.75
N ARG A 20 4.24 -8.96 11.30
CA ARG A 20 4.92 -9.73 10.25
C ARG A 20 4.39 -9.39 8.85
N VAL A 21 3.25 -8.72 8.73
CA VAL A 21 2.64 -8.39 7.44
C VAL A 21 3.28 -7.13 6.89
N LEU A 22 3.82 -7.22 5.68
CA LEU A 22 4.38 -6.08 4.95
C LEU A 22 3.33 -5.40 4.06
N HIS A 23 2.49 -6.22 3.43
CA HIS A 23 1.59 -5.81 2.37
C HIS A 23 0.50 -6.87 2.21
N ARG A 24 -0.78 -6.51 2.42
CA ARG A 24 -1.91 -7.42 2.19
C ARG A 24 -2.33 -7.41 0.72
N VAL A 25 -2.74 -8.57 0.21
CA VAL A 25 -3.40 -8.66 -1.08
C VAL A 25 -4.85 -8.22 -0.89
N VAL A 26 -5.24 -7.18 -1.62
CA VAL A 26 -6.56 -6.53 -1.50
C VAL A 26 -7.33 -6.60 -2.81
N MET A 27 -8.65 -6.69 -2.71
CA MET A 27 -9.60 -6.74 -3.83
C MET A 27 -10.36 -5.42 -3.92
N PRO A 28 -10.87 -5.00 -5.10
CA PRO A 28 -11.64 -3.76 -5.22
C PRO A 28 -12.87 -3.73 -4.30
N ARG A 29 -13.31 -2.52 -3.91
CA ARG A 29 -14.56 -2.35 -3.15
C ARG A 29 -15.77 -2.60 -4.05
N PRO A 30 -16.93 -2.99 -3.48
CA PRO A 30 -18.16 -3.19 -4.27
C PRO A 30 -18.63 -1.93 -5.02
N ASP A 31 -18.32 -0.74 -4.50
CA ASP A 31 -18.67 0.56 -5.08
C ASP A 31 -17.57 1.16 -5.96
N ASP A 32 -16.42 0.48 -6.12
CA ASP A 32 -15.38 0.92 -7.03
C ASP A 32 -15.87 0.79 -8.49
N PRO A 33 -15.64 1.81 -9.33
CA PRO A 33 -16.00 1.73 -10.74
C PRO A 33 -15.14 0.68 -11.47
N PRO A 34 -15.64 0.04 -12.53
CA PRO A 34 -14.94 -1.06 -13.22
C PRO A 34 -13.51 -0.73 -13.66
N GLU A 35 -13.27 0.51 -14.11
CA GLU A 35 -11.95 1.02 -14.49
C GLU A 35 -10.90 0.98 -13.37
N VAL A 36 -11.28 0.87 -12.10
CA VAL A 36 -10.35 0.76 -10.96
C VAL A 36 -9.88 -0.68 -10.75
N ARG A 37 -10.68 -1.67 -11.18
CA ARG A 37 -10.39 -3.09 -10.99
C ARG A 37 -8.97 -3.52 -11.46
N PRO A 38 -8.43 -3.01 -12.59
CA PRO A 38 -7.06 -3.31 -13.03
C PRO A 38 -5.94 -2.91 -12.05
N LEU A 39 -6.20 -2.02 -11.08
CA LEU A 39 -5.23 -1.73 -10.03
C LEU A 39 -5.04 -2.88 -9.05
N TYR A 40 -6.02 -3.77 -8.95
CA TYR A 40 -6.03 -4.92 -8.05
C TYR A 40 -5.85 -6.24 -8.80
N LEU A 41 -6.54 -6.40 -9.93
CA LEU A 41 -6.66 -7.66 -10.65
C LEU A 41 -6.34 -7.49 -12.14
N ASP A 42 -5.32 -8.18 -12.64
CA ASP A 42 -5.03 -8.28 -14.08
C ASP A 42 -5.70 -9.55 -14.61
N GLU A 43 -6.85 -9.37 -15.24
CA GLU A 43 -7.68 -10.42 -15.83
C GLU A 43 -7.37 -10.51 -17.33
N PRO A 44 -6.39 -11.35 -17.76
CA PRO A 44 -6.20 -11.61 -19.18
C PRO A 44 -7.48 -12.19 -19.78
N GLU A 45 -7.71 -12.05 -21.08
CA GLU A 45 -8.91 -12.56 -21.76
C GLU A 45 -9.22 -14.00 -21.30
N THR A 46 -10.21 -14.12 -20.42
CA THR A 46 -10.58 -15.40 -19.83
C THR A 46 -11.25 -16.23 -20.90
N LEU A 47 -10.80 -17.47 -21.08
CA LEU A 47 -11.48 -18.45 -21.90
C LEU A 47 -12.97 -18.48 -21.49
N HIS A 48 -13.87 -18.13 -22.40
CA HIS A 48 -15.34 -18.12 -22.20
C HIS A 48 -15.94 -16.94 -21.40
N GLY A 49 -15.20 -15.85 -21.16
CA GLY A 49 -15.76 -14.63 -20.57
C GLY A 49 -16.19 -14.74 -19.09
N ARG A 50 -15.58 -15.68 -18.35
CA ARG A 50 -15.82 -15.88 -16.91
C ARG A 50 -14.78 -15.11 -16.09
N THR A 51 -15.22 -14.13 -15.33
CA THR A 51 -14.36 -13.31 -14.46
C THR A 51 -14.29 -13.86 -13.04
N ALA A 52 -13.27 -13.45 -12.30
CA ALA A 52 -13.13 -13.82 -10.90
C ALA A 52 -14.18 -13.08 -10.05
N GLU A 53 -14.81 -13.80 -9.13
CA GLU A 53 -15.78 -13.23 -8.19
C GLU A 53 -15.05 -12.65 -6.98
N VAL A 54 -15.12 -11.32 -6.82
CA VAL A 54 -14.63 -10.65 -5.61
C VAL A 54 -15.68 -10.80 -4.53
N VAL A 55 -15.40 -11.64 -3.53
CA VAL A 55 -16.33 -11.92 -2.42
C VAL A 55 -16.28 -10.80 -1.38
N ASN A 56 -15.06 -10.37 -1.04
CA ASN A 56 -14.79 -9.25 -0.16
C ASN A 56 -13.36 -8.72 -0.40
N ARG A 57 -12.91 -7.76 0.41
CA ARG A 57 -11.60 -7.10 0.29
C ARG A 57 -10.39 -8.03 0.41
N SER A 58 -10.51 -9.22 1.00
CA SER A 58 -9.42 -10.20 1.15
C SER A 58 -9.70 -11.56 0.50
N THR A 59 -10.82 -11.71 -0.23
CA THR A 59 -11.26 -12.99 -0.78
C THR A 59 -11.73 -12.87 -2.23
N VAL A 60 -11.20 -13.75 -3.08
CA VAL A 60 -11.62 -13.88 -4.47
C VAL A 60 -11.79 -15.35 -4.85
N THR A 61 -12.81 -15.65 -5.65
CA THR A 61 -13.08 -17.00 -6.17
C THR A 61 -12.96 -17.01 -7.69
N LEU A 62 -12.09 -17.87 -8.21
CA LEU A 62 -11.99 -18.13 -9.63
C LEU A 62 -12.95 -19.26 -10.01
N PRO A 63 -13.84 -19.07 -11.00
CA PRO A 63 -14.64 -20.16 -11.56
C PRO A 63 -13.76 -21.10 -12.41
N PRO A 64 -14.28 -22.24 -12.91
CA PRO A 64 -13.55 -23.08 -13.86
C PRO A 64 -13.16 -22.35 -15.14
N ALA A 65 -12.00 -22.74 -15.70
CA ALA A 65 -11.36 -22.19 -16.90
C ALA A 65 -11.05 -20.68 -16.82
N CYS A 66 -10.56 -20.23 -15.66
CA CYS A 66 -10.25 -18.83 -15.39
C CYS A 66 -8.75 -18.65 -15.08
N GLN A 67 -8.21 -17.48 -15.43
CA GLN A 67 -6.86 -17.05 -15.07
C GLN A 67 -6.94 -15.66 -14.47
N LEU A 68 -6.20 -15.43 -13.39
CA LEU A 68 -6.14 -14.17 -12.68
C LEU A 68 -4.69 -13.88 -12.30
N SER A 69 -4.20 -12.71 -12.66
CA SER A 69 -2.88 -12.25 -12.25
C SER A 69 -2.99 -11.17 -11.19
N PHE A 70 -2.13 -11.29 -10.16
CA PHE A 70 -1.95 -10.26 -9.13
C PHE A 70 -0.73 -9.37 -9.43
N ALA A 71 -0.25 -9.38 -10.67
CA ALA A 71 0.75 -8.45 -11.18
C ALA A 71 0.12 -7.07 -11.39
N THR A 72 -0.28 -6.42 -10.31
CA THR A 72 -1.04 -5.17 -10.31
C THR A 72 -0.48 -4.19 -9.30
N TYR A 73 -0.85 -2.92 -9.47
CA TYR A 73 -0.38 -1.81 -8.64
C TYR A 73 -0.53 -2.08 -7.14
N PHE A 74 -1.70 -2.58 -6.72
CA PHE A 74 -1.98 -2.82 -5.32
C PHE A 74 -1.57 -4.18 -4.79
N ASN A 75 -1.24 -5.18 -5.61
CA ASN A 75 -0.99 -6.55 -5.10
C ASN A 75 0.42 -7.10 -5.40
N ALA A 76 1.11 -6.57 -6.41
CA ALA A 76 2.50 -6.93 -6.67
C ALA A 76 3.42 -6.33 -5.59
N PHE A 77 4.41 -7.08 -5.14
CA PHE A 77 5.38 -6.64 -4.15
C PHE A 77 6.53 -5.86 -4.82
N PRO A 78 6.79 -4.60 -4.43
CA PRO A 78 7.84 -3.76 -5.01
C PRO A 78 9.24 -4.13 -4.47
N ALA A 79 9.70 -5.35 -4.77
CA ALA A 79 10.87 -6.00 -4.18
C ALA A 79 12.14 -5.15 -4.18
N SER A 80 12.41 -4.45 -5.28
CA SER A 80 13.62 -3.61 -5.38
C SER A 80 13.67 -2.46 -4.36
N TYR A 81 12.52 -1.87 -4.01
CA TYR A 81 12.47 -0.79 -3.02
C TYR A 81 12.74 -1.34 -1.61
N TRP A 82 12.19 -2.50 -1.28
CA TRP A 82 12.46 -3.19 -0.01
C TRP A 82 13.93 -3.59 0.10
N LYS A 83 14.49 -4.19 -0.96
CA LYS A 83 15.92 -4.52 -1.04
C LYS A 83 16.81 -3.31 -0.78
N ARG A 84 16.49 -2.16 -1.39
CA ARG A 84 17.36 -0.97 -1.35
C ARG A 84 17.38 -0.27 0.01
N TRP A 85 16.26 -0.24 0.71
CA TRP A 85 16.05 0.68 1.85
C TRP A 85 15.78 0.00 3.19
N THR A 86 15.55 -1.32 3.20
CA THR A 86 15.17 -2.06 4.41
C THR A 86 16.21 -3.10 4.81
N ARG A 87 16.01 -3.70 5.98
CA ARG A 87 16.80 -4.85 6.46
C ARG A 87 16.23 -6.19 5.99
N VAL A 88 15.18 -6.19 5.18
CA VAL A 88 14.53 -7.41 4.69
C VAL A 88 15.39 -8.03 3.60
N GLU A 89 15.76 -9.30 3.78
CA GLU A 89 16.55 -10.08 2.82
C GLU A 89 15.72 -11.10 2.05
N GLU A 90 14.60 -11.55 2.62
CA GLU A 90 13.66 -12.51 2.05
C GLU A 90 12.24 -12.06 2.39
N VAL A 91 11.31 -12.28 1.46
CA VAL A 91 9.87 -12.10 1.67
C VAL A 91 9.15 -13.42 1.39
N ALA A 92 8.06 -13.66 2.12
CA ALA A 92 7.18 -14.78 1.87
C ALA A 92 5.79 -14.30 1.42
N LEU A 93 5.25 -14.88 0.35
CA LEU A 93 3.83 -14.79 0.03
C LEU A 93 3.10 -15.91 0.78
N ARG A 94 2.24 -15.56 1.74
CA ARG A 94 1.38 -16.51 2.44
C ARG A 94 -0.06 -16.31 2.02
N LEU A 95 -0.76 -17.38 1.66
CA LEU A 95 -2.16 -17.36 1.25
C LEU A 95 -2.90 -18.63 1.67
N THR A 96 -4.20 -18.48 1.94
CA THR A 96 -5.09 -19.63 2.16
C THR A 96 -5.87 -19.91 0.88
N VAL A 97 -5.91 -21.16 0.47
CA VAL A 97 -6.55 -21.59 -0.77
C VAL A 97 -7.47 -22.78 -0.55
N ARG A 98 -8.60 -22.82 -1.24
CA ARG A 98 -9.55 -23.94 -1.20
C ARG A 98 -10.11 -24.22 -2.57
N GLY A 99 -10.14 -25.48 -2.97
CA GLY A 99 -10.59 -25.93 -4.29
C GLY A 99 -9.45 -26.41 -5.17
N ALA A 100 -9.66 -26.46 -6.48
CA ALA A 100 -8.72 -27.02 -7.45
C ALA A 100 -8.24 -25.97 -8.44
N GLY A 101 -6.94 -25.94 -8.66
CA GLY A 101 -6.30 -24.98 -9.54
C GLY A 101 -4.79 -24.95 -9.32
N ARG A 102 -4.16 -23.87 -9.71
CA ARG A 102 -2.72 -23.68 -9.60
C ARG A 102 -2.41 -22.26 -9.16
N VAL A 103 -1.42 -22.13 -8.28
CA VAL A 103 -0.84 -20.85 -7.87
C VAL A 103 0.61 -20.83 -8.31
N ASP A 104 1.03 -19.81 -9.05
CA ASP A 104 2.39 -19.67 -9.57
C ASP A 104 2.99 -18.33 -9.10
N LEU A 105 4.22 -18.36 -8.59
CA LEU A 105 4.98 -17.18 -8.21
C LEU A 105 5.89 -16.74 -9.36
N TYR A 106 5.95 -15.43 -9.57
CA TYR A 106 6.77 -14.79 -10.59
C TYR A 106 7.55 -13.64 -10.00
N ARG A 107 8.66 -13.31 -10.66
CA ARG A 107 9.33 -12.03 -10.51
C ARG A 107 9.62 -11.38 -11.85
N SER A 108 10.00 -10.11 -11.79
CA SER A 108 10.53 -9.37 -12.94
C SER A 108 11.94 -8.87 -12.68
N LYS A 109 12.71 -8.71 -13.75
CA LYS A 109 13.97 -7.95 -13.75
C LYS A 109 13.67 -6.44 -13.91
N SER A 110 14.67 -5.60 -13.71
CA SER A 110 14.56 -4.14 -13.89
C SER A 110 14.15 -3.69 -15.30
N ASN A 111 14.38 -4.51 -16.33
CA ASN A 111 13.97 -4.26 -17.71
C ASN A 111 12.55 -4.77 -18.04
N GLY A 112 11.84 -5.35 -17.07
CA GLY A 112 10.50 -5.91 -17.22
C GLY A 112 10.45 -7.37 -17.71
N ASP A 113 11.59 -8.04 -17.92
CA ASP A 113 11.58 -9.46 -18.27
C ASP A 113 11.04 -10.29 -17.09
N VAL A 114 10.06 -11.15 -17.38
CA VAL A 114 9.37 -12.00 -16.40
C VAL A 114 10.10 -13.33 -16.23
N ILE A 115 10.22 -13.77 -14.99
CA ILE A 115 10.79 -15.06 -14.59
C ILE A 115 9.75 -15.79 -13.74
N HIS A 116 9.37 -16.99 -14.18
CA HIS A 116 8.61 -17.94 -13.35
C HIS A 116 9.54 -18.55 -12.30
N LEU A 117 9.11 -18.56 -11.05
CA LEU A 117 9.90 -19.05 -9.92
C LEU A 117 9.48 -20.47 -9.56
N GLU A 118 8.27 -20.62 -9.04
CA GLU A 118 7.72 -21.89 -8.56
C GLU A 118 6.19 -21.87 -8.66
N GLY A 119 5.56 -23.04 -8.70
CA GLY A 119 4.12 -23.15 -8.67
C GLY A 119 3.62 -24.37 -7.93
N LYS A 120 2.42 -24.25 -7.37
CA LYS A 120 1.72 -25.32 -6.65
C LYS A 120 0.43 -25.69 -7.35
N GLN A 121 0.36 -26.94 -7.81
CA GLN A 121 -0.91 -27.56 -8.19
C GLN A 121 -1.69 -27.93 -6.93
N LEU A 122 -2.99 -27.63 -6.96
CA LEU A 122 -3.97 -27.95 -5.93
C LEU A 122 -5.02 -28.87 -6.53
N ASP A 123 -5.22 -30.01 -5.90
CA ASP A 123 -6.32 -30.91 -6.19
C ASP A 123 -7.56 -30.50 -5.40
N ALA A 124 -8.75 -30.95 -5.82
CA ALA A 124 -10.04 -30.59 -5.24
C ALA A 124 -10.21 -31.08 -3.78
N ALA A 125 -9.49 -30.46 -2.85
CA ALA A 125 -9.60 -30.69 -1.43
C ALA A 125 -10.78 -29.89 -0.86
N THR A 126 -11.51 -30.51 0.07
CA THR A 126 -12.60 -29.84 0.81
C THR A 126 -12.07 -28.83 1.82
N ASP A 127 -10.91 -29.11 2.41
CA ASP A 127 -10.34 -28.29 3.47
C ASP A 127 -9.42 -27.19 2.89
N PRO A 128 -9.46 -25.97 3.44
CA PRO A 128 -8.51 -24.93 3.09
C PRO A 128 -7.07 -25.36 3.42
N VAL A 129 -6.15 -25.14 2.49
CA VAL A 129 -4.72 -25.34 2.70
C VAL A 129 -4.00 -24.00 2.68
N GLN A 130 -2.89 -23.92 3.40
CA GLN A 130 -2.06 -22.73 3.41
C GLN A 130 -0.82 -22.96 2.57
N LEU A 131 -0.53 -22.01 1.69
CA LEU A 131 0.67 -21.96 0.86
C LEU A 131 1.55 -20.81 1.34
N GLU A 132 2.86 -21.06 1.39
CA GLU A 132 3.86 -20.04 1.66
C GLU A 132 5.01 -20.16 0.66
N PHE A 133 5.13 -19.19 -0.25
CA PHE A 133 6.21 -19.12 -1.24
C PHE A 133 7.25 -18.10 -0.79
N ARG A 134 8.52 -18.48 -0.77
CA ARG A 134 9.64 -17.62 -0.34
C ARG A 134 10.46 -17.13 -1.50
N GLU A 135 10.80 -15.86 -1.50
CA GLU A 135 11.66 -15.22 -2.51
C GLU A 135 12.73 -14.34 -1.85
N SER A 136 13.99 -14.63 -2.19
CA SER A 136 15.12 -13.80 -1.78
C SER A 136 15.08 -12.45 -2.49
N LEU A 137 15.36 -11.36 -1.78
CA LEU A 137 15.45 -10.01 -2.36
C LEU A 137 16.82 -9.73 -3.00
N SER A 138 17.76 -10.67 -2.97
CA SER A 138 19.11 -10.50 -3.54
C SER A 138 19.15 -10.05 -5.02
N PRO A 139 18.29 -10.52 -5.95
CA PRO A 139 18.40 -10.20 -7.37
C PRO A 139 17.75 -8.87 -7.80
N PHE A 140 17.27 -8.04 -6.86
CA PHE A 140 16.44 -6.85 -7.14
C PHE A 140 17.17 -5.50 -6.98
N GLU A 141 18.47 -5.43 -7.32
CA GLU A 141 19.31 -4.24 -7.10
C GLU A 141 18.77 -2.96 -7.78
N ASP A 142 18.49 -3.06 -9.08
CA ASP A 142 18.12 -1.93 -9.94
C ASP A 142 16.62 -1.87 -10.27
N GLY A 143 15.84 -2.85 -9.81
CA GLY A 143 14.43 -2.97 -10.17
C GLY A 143 13.87 -4.37 -10.01
N GLY A 144 12.56 -4.47 -10.23
CA GLY A 144 11.80 -5.70 -10.21
C GLY A 144 10.74 -5.74 -9.11
N TRP A 145 9.73 -6.54 -9.42
CA TRP A 145 8.53 -6.83 -8.65
C TRP A 145 8.39 -8.34 -8.47
N VAL A 146 7.68 -8.76 -7.43
CA VAL A 146 7.26 -10.16 -7.21
C VAL A 146 5.73 -10.21 -7.15
N TRP A 147 5.11 -11.19 -7.79
CA TRP A 147 3.66 -11.39 -7.74
C TRP A 147 3.31 -12.87 -7.89
N PHE A 148 2.03 -13.19 -7.78
CA PHE A 148 1.51 -14.52 -8.07
C PHE A 148 0.36 -14.47 -9.06
N ASP A 149 0.19 -15.55 -9.81
CA ASP A 149 -0.97 -15.77 -10.68
C ASP A 149 -1.71 -17.02 -10.20
N VAL A 150 -3.02 -17.06 -10.49
CA VAL A 150 -3.90 -18.15 -10.12
C VAL A 150 -4.65 -18.61 -11.37
N ALA A 151 -4.70 -19.91 -11.59
CA ALA A 151 -5.39 -20.50 -12.73
C ALA A 151 -6.24 -21.70 -12.32
N THR A 152 -7.38 -21.87 -12.97
CA THR A 152 -8.28 -23.01 -12.81
C THR A 152 -8.51 -23.72 -14.15
N ASP A 153 -8.71 -25.03 -14.10
CA ASP A 153 -9.12 -25.85 -15.27
C ASP A 153 -10.60 -26.24 -15.12
N ARG A 154 -10.89 -27.35 -14.43
CA ARG A 154 -12.27 -27.86 -14.28
C ARG A 154 -12.96 -27.43 -12.99
N GLY A 155 -12.20 -27.18 -11.93
CA GLY A 155 -12.70 -26.78 -10.62
C GLY A 155 -12.69 -25.27 -10.42
N SER A 156 -13.23 -24.83 -9.29
CA SER A 156 -13.05 -23.48 -8.79
C SER A 156 -11.93 -23.44 -7.76
N LEU A 157 -11.34 -22.26 -7.58
CA LEU A 157 -10.32 -22.01 -6.57
C LEU A 157 -10.62 -20.68 -5.86
N THR A 158 -10.77 -20.74 -4.54
CA THR A 158 -10.89 -19.56 -3.69
C THR A 158 -9.53 -19.23 -3.08
N VAL A 159 -9.14 -17.96 -3.15
CA VAL A 159 -7.97 -17.39 -2.45
C VAL A 159 -8.48 -16.46 -1.36
N THR A 160 -7.95 -16.63 -0.15
CA THR A 160 -8.33 -15.86 1.04
C THR A 160 -7.08 -15.45 1.83
N ASP A 161 -7.10 -14.23 2.37
CA ASP A 161 -6.11 -13.68 3.30
C ASP A 161 -4.67 -13.83 2.80
N ALA A 162 -4.45 -13.51 1.53
CA ALA A 162 -3.12 -13.48 0.94
C ALA A 162 -2.35 -12.23 1.41
N ALA A 163 -1.08 -12.38 1.75
CA ALA A 163 -0.21 -11.28 2.17
C ALA A 163 1.26 -11.58 1.93
N TRP A 164 2.04 -10.52 1.69
CA TRP A 164 3.49 -10.54 1.75
C TRP A 164 3.94 -10.31 3.19
N ILE A 165 4.79 -11.21 3.68
CA ILE A 165 5.17 -11.29 5.10
C ILE A 165 6.68 -11.48 5.26
N VAL A 166 7.14 -11.22 6.49
CA VAL A 166 8.46 -11.61 6.99
C VAL A 166 8.32 -12.60 8.14
N ASP A 167 9.39 -13.31 8.48
CA ASP A 167 9.38 -14.27 9.59
C ASP A 167 9.37 -13.57 10.95
N GLU A 168 10.29 -12.64 11.13
CA GLU A 168 10.41 -11.90 12.38
C GLU A 168 9.50 -10.66 12.37
N PRO A 169 8.76 -10.39 13.46
CA PRO A 169 7.90 -9.23 13.54
C PRO A 169 8.72 -7.93 13.49
N LEU A 170 8.30 -7.01 12.63
CA LEU A 170 8.87 -5.65 12.55
C LEU A 170 8.74 -4.93 13.90
N PRO A 171 9.64 -3.99 14.25
CA PRO A 171 9.53 -3.18 15.47
C PRO A 171 8.19 -2.45 15.58
N ALA A 172 7.66 -2.32 16.80
CA ALA A 172 6.49 -1.47 17.04
C ALA A 172 6.92 0.00 16.97
N ARG A 173 6.26 0.78 16.10
CA ARG A 173 6.53 2.20 15.88
C ARG A 173 5.20 2.97 15.87
N PRO A 174 4.71 3.47 17.02
CA PRO A 174 3.44 4.17 17.06
C PRO A 174 3.40 5.35 16.07
N LEU A 175 2.31 5.44 15.30
CA LEU A 175 2.12 6.42 14.23
C LEU A 175 1.19 7.54 14.70
N ALA A 176 1.59 8.79 14.46
CA ALA A 176 0.68 9.93 14.44
C ALA A 176 0.32 10.26 12.98
N VAL A 177 -0.96 10.45 12.68
CA VAL A 177 -1.42 11.00 11.39
C VAL A 177 -1.76 12.48 11.59
N ALA A 178 -1.32 13.35 10.68
CA ALA A 178 -1.60 14.77 10.69
C ALA A 178 -2.29 15.17 9.38
N ILE A 179 -3.51 15.67 9.51
CA ILE A 179 -4.36 16.13 8.40
C ILE A 179 -4.54 17.64 8.52
N THR A 180 -4.25 18.38 7.45
CA THR A 180 -4.55 19.80 7.36
C THR A 180 -5.86 19.99 6.61
N THR A 181 -6.77 20.80 7.11
CA THR A 181 -8.05 21.09 6.42
C THR A 181 -8.39 22.58 6.42
N PHE A 182 -9.03 23.03 5.33
CA PHE A 182 -9.55 24.40 5.18
C PHE A 182 -10.87 24.40 4.41
N ASN A 183 -11.98 24.61 5.11
CA ASN A 183 -13.33 24.70 4.51
C ASN A 183 -13.76 23.47 3.68
N ARG A 184 -13.22 22.28 4.00
CA ARG A 184 -13.56 20.99 3.36
C ARG A 184 -14.01 19.95 4.39
N PRO A 185 -15.01 20.25 5.22
CA PRO A 185 -15.40 19.36 6.33
C PRO A 185 -15.84 17.97 5.86
N ALA A 186 -16.51 17.86 4.70
CA ALA A 186 -16.98 16.59 4.17
C ALA A 186 -15.82 15.67 3.69
N ASP A 187 -14.82 16.26 3.05
CA ASP A 187 -13.63 15.54 2.59
C ASP A 187 -12.81 15.06 3.79
N CYS A 188 -12.55 15.95 4.76
CA CYS A 188 -11.82 15.60 5.98
C CYS A 188 -12.52 14.48 6.78
N VAL A 189 -13.84 14.55 6.96
CA VAL A 189 -14.60 13.47 7.62
C VAL A 189 -14.54 12.15 6.83
N THR A 190 -14.50 12.22 5.50
CA THR A 190 -14.33 11.03 4.65
C THR A 190 -12.94 10.40 4.84
N ALA A 191 -11.89 11.21 4.90
CA ALA A 191 -10.53 10.73 5.17
C ALA A 191 -10.41 10.11 6.58
N LEU A 192 -11.00 10.75 7.60
CA LEU A 192 -11.04 10.20 8.97
C LEU A 192 -11.80 8.87 9.03
N ALA A 193 -12.93 8.75 8.32
CA ALA A 193 -13.70 7.51 8.26
C ALA A 193 -12.88 6.37 7.62
N ALA A 194 -12.10 6.67 6.58
CA ALA A 194 -11.24 5.66 5.95
C ALA A 194 -10.11 5.18 6.88
N LEU A 195 -9.56 6.05 7.75
CA LEU A 195 -8.59 5.64 8.77
C LEU A 195 -9.22 4.77 9.87
N ALA A 196 -10.50 4.99 10.18
CA ALA A 196 -11.23 4.27 11.21
C ALA A 196 -11.88 2.96 10.72
N GLU A 197 -11.91 2.73 9.41
CA GLU A 197 -12.62 1.62 8.77
C GLU A 197 -12.06 0.24 9.17
N GLU A 198 -10.75 0.15 9.39
CA GLU A 198 -10.07 -1.12 9.64
C GLU A 198 -9.28 -1.12 10.96
N GLN A 199 -9.54 -2.14 11.79
CA GLN A 199 -8.85 -2.30 13.08
C GLN A 199 -7.33 -2.38 12.92
N ALA A 200 -6.81 -3.01 11.86
CA ALA A 200 -5.37 -3.10 11.61
C ALA A 200 -4.71 -1.73 11.46
N VAL A 201 -5.42 -0.75 10.89
CA VAL A 201 -4.96 0.64 10.77
C VAL A 201 -5.00 1.34 12.13
N LEU A 202 -6.07 1.14 12.90
CA LEU A 202 -6.20 1.67 14.26
C LEU A 202 -5.17 1.11 15.25
N ASP A 203 -4.67 -0.11 15.00
CA ASP A 203 -3.66 -0.75 15.83
C ASP A 203 -2.27 -0.10 15.69
N VAL A 204 -1.98 0.55 14.56
CA VAL A 204 -0.71 1.28 14.36
C VAL A 204 -0.82 2.77 14.66
N ILE A 205 -2.02 3.35 14.54
CA ILE A 205 -2.28 4.77 14.81
C ILE A 205 -2.48 5.02 16.31
N ALA A 206 -1.57 5.79 16.89
CA ALA A 206 -1.67 6.26 18.27
C ALA A 206 -2.41 7.60 18.38
N LYS A 207 -2.25 8.50 17.40
CA LYS A 207 -2.93 9.81 17.36
C LYS A 207 -3.30 10.22 15.93
N VAL A 208 -4.38 10.96 15.81
CA VAL A 208 -4.79 11.66 14.59
C VAL A 208 -4.99 13.13 14.94
N PHE A 209 -4.18 14.01 14.35
CA PHE A 209 -4.29 15.44 14.49
C PHE A 209 -4.97 16.03 13.26
N VAL A 210 -6.10 16.69 13.44
CA VAL A 210 -6.74 17.48 12.38
C VAL A 210 -6.51 18.95 12.68
N VAL A 211 -5.72 19.60 11.84
CA VAL A 211 -5.46 21.03 11.93
C VAL A 211 -6.47 21.76 11.06
N ASP A 212 -7.55 22.24 11.69
CA ASP A 212 -8.65 22.94 11.03
C ASP A 212 -8.37 24.44 10.98
N GLN A 213 -8.04 24.89 9.76
CA GLN A 213 -7.72 26.27 9.44
C GLN A 213 -8.94 27.04 8.90
N GLY A 214 -10.08 26.36 8.74
CA GLY A 214 -11.26 26.87 8.07
C GLY A 214 -12.19 27.69 8.96
N SER A 215 -13.08 28.44 8.32
CA SER A 215 -14.25 29.04 8.96
C SER A 215 -15.45 28.08 8.98
N VAL A 216 -15.50 27.12 8.06
CA VAL A 216 -16.46 26.02 8.05
C VAL A 216 -15.81 24.82 8.71
N LYS A 217 -16.20 24.54 9.97
CA LYS A 217 -15.49 23.60 10.83
C LYS A 217 -15.81 22.14 10.52
N VAL A 218 -14.78 21.29 10.59
CA VAL A 218 -14.91 19.82 10.46
C VAL A 218 -15.83 19.25 11.55
N ARG A 219 -15.75 19.81 12.77
CA ARG A 219 -16.55 19.39 13.92
C ARG A 219 -18.05 19.57 13.72
N ASP A 220 -18.45 20.49 12.86
CA ASP A 220 -19.85 20.83 12.60
C ASP A 220 -20.47 19.95 11.50
N HIS A 221 -19.68 19.09 10.85
CA HIS A 221 -20.19 18.19 9.83
C HIS A 221 -21.10 17.11 10.45
N GLN A 222 -22.24 16.83 9.81
CA GLN A 222 -23.25 15.89 10.34
C GLN A 222 -22.74 14.48 10.66
N ARG A 223 -21.69 14.01 9.96
CA ARG A 223 -21.07 12.68 10.19
C ARG A 223 -19.87 12.72 11.13
N PHE A 224 -19.44 13.90 11.60
CA PHE A 224 -18.22 14.02 12.40
C PHE A 224 -18.32 13.25 13.72
N ALA A 225 -19.43 13.38 14.45
CA ALA A 225 -19.59 12.74 15.75
C ALA A 225 -19.48 11.20 15.69
N GLU A 226 -20.05 10.58 14.65
CA GLU A 226 -19.95 9.14 14.40
C GLU A 226 -18.50 8.70 14.18
N VAL A 227 -17.78 9.39 13.28
CA VAL A 227 -16.40 9.06 12.93
C VAL A 227 -15.43 9.34 14.07
N ALA A 228 -15.64 10.45 14.79
CA ALA A 228 -14.85 10.80 15.98
C ALA A 228 -14.99 9.73 17.07
N ALA A 229 -16.19 9.15 17.25
CA ALA A 229 -16.39 8.07 18.21
C ALA A 229 -15.60 6.79 17.86
N GLN A 230 -15.42 6.49 16.57
CA GLN A 230 -14.62 5.34 16.11
C GLN A 230 -13.12 5.56 16.37
N LEU A 231 -12.63 6.79 16.21
CA LEU A 231 -11.24 7.16 16.52
C LEU A 231 -10.99 7.35 18.02
N ALA A 232 -12.06 7.58 18.80
CA ALA A 232 -12.05 7.73 20.24
C ALA A 232 -11.02 8.78 20.72
N ASP A 233 -10.20 8.44 21.70
CA ASP A 233 -9.16 9.28 22.29
C ASP A 233 -7.96 9.52 21.37
N ARG A 234 -7.90 8.87 20.20
CA ARG A 234 -6.84 9.10 19.20
C ARG A 234 -7.01 10.43 18.47
N LEU A 235 -8.25 10.88 18.25
CA LEU A 235 -8.54 12.07 17.46
C LEU A 235 -8.40 13.35 18.29
N VAL A 236 -7.60 14.29 17.76
CA VAL A 236 -7.43 15.65 18.29
C VAL A 236 -7.64 16.64 17.15
N VAL A 237 -8.70 17.44 17.24
CA VAL A 237 -8.94 18.53 16.28
C VAL A 237 -8.42 19.84 16.88
N ILE A 238 -7.68 20.61 16.10
CA ILE A 238 -7.02 21.85 16.53
C ILE A 238 -7.50 22.97 15.63
N ASP A 239 -8.08 24.00 16.24
CA ASP A 239 -8.42 25.24 15.53
C ASP A 239 -7.18 26.14 15.43
N GLN A 240 -6.90 26.62 14.22
CA GLN A 240 -5.90 27.67 13.99
C GLN A 240 -6.32 28.63 12.88
N GLU A 241 -5.63 29.76 12.75
CA GLU A 241 -5.79 30.65 11.60
C GLU A 241 -5.25 30.01 10.32
N ASN A 242 -5.63 30.54 9.15
CA ASN A 242 -5.14 30.02 7.87
C ASN A 242 -3.68 30.41 7.62
N LEU A 243 -2.79 29.44 7.85
CA LEU A 243 -1.35 29.52 7.60
C LEU A 243 -0.92 28.64 6.41
N GLY A 244 -1.87 28.30 5.52
CA GLY A 244 -1.63 27.47 4.35
C GLY A 244 -1.18 26.04 4.68
N GLY A 245 -0.69 25.32 3.67
CA GLY A 245 -0.21 23.94 3.83
C GLY A 245 0.98 23.85 4.78
N SER A 246 1.98 24.73 4.62
CA SER A 246 3.17 24.78 5.48
C SER A 246 2.79 24.90 6.96
N GLY A 247 1.94 25.86 7.33
CA GLY A 247 1.53 26.06 8.71
C GLY A 247 0.66 24.93 9.27
N GLY A 248 -0.25 24.37 8.46
CA GLY A 248 -1.07 23.23 8.85
C GLY A 248 -0.24 21.99 9.17
N PHE A 249 0.62 21.57 8.25
CA PHE A 249 1.47 20.40 8.44
C PHE A 249 2.53 20.61 9.53
N THR A 250 3.10 21.81 9.63
CA THR A 250 3.99 22.19 10.75
C THR A 250 3.28 22.01 12.08
N ARG A 251 2.03 22.45 12.20
CA ARG A 251 1.27 22.29 13.44
C ARG A 251 1.05 20.81 13.75
N GLY A 252 0.65 20.00 12.77
CA GLY A 252 0.48 18.56 12.95
C GLY A 252 1.77 17.86 13.40
N MET A 253 2.90 18.17 12.76
CA MET A 253 4.22 17.66 13.17
C MET A 253 4.60 18.07 14.58
N LEU A 254 4.37 19.33 14.94
CA LEU A 254 4.68 19.86 16.28
C LEU A 254 3.90 19.13 17.38
N GLU A 255 2.61 18.88 17.18
CA GLU A 255 1.79 18.17 18.16
C GLU A 255 2.18 16.68 18.27
N ALA A 256 2.53 16.06 17.15
CA ALA A 256 3.08 14.71 17.14
C ALA A 256 4.42 14.63 17.92
N LEU A 257 5.32 15.60 17.72
CA LEU A 257 6.59 15.67 18.46
C LEU A 257 6.38 15.95 19.97
N ARG A 258 5.32 16.66 20.34
CA ARG A 258 4.95 16.90 21.75
C ARG A 258 4.28 15.70 22.41
N THR A 259 3.82 14.73 21.63
CA THR A 259 3.17 13.51 22.14
C THR A 259 4.22 12.45 22.42
N GLU A 260 4.25 11.95 23.66
CA GLU A 260 5.18 10.91 24.08
C GLU A 260 4.90 9.57 23.35
N GLY A 261 5.96 8.85 23.00
CA GLY A 261 5.87 7.52 22.39
C GLY A 261 5.57 7.49 20.88
N ILE A 262 5.29 8.63 20.24
CA ILE A 262 5.17 8.70 18.77
C ILE A 262 6.55 8.50 18.14
N GLU A 263 6.65 7.55 17.22
CA GLU A 263 7.88 7.21 16.51
C GLU A 263 7.85 7.65 15.04
N HIS A 264 6.67 7.67 14.43
CA HIS A 264 6.45 8.10 13.05
C HIS A 264 5.34 9.15 12.97
N VAL A 265 5.46 10.09 12.03
CA VAL A 265 4.46 11.10 11.72
C VAL A 265 4.10 11.02 10.24
N MET A 266 2.85 10.68 9.91
CA MET A 266 2.34 10.68 8.53
C MET A 266 1.52 11.94 8.29
N LEU A 267 1.97 12.75 7.34
CA LEU A 267 1.14 13.80 6.77
C LEU A 267 0.16 13.19 5.78
N MET A 268 -1.06 13.75 5.74
CA MET A 268 -2.07 13.37 4.75
C MET A 268 -2.94 14.59 4.40
N ASP A 269 -3.37 14.70 3.15
CA ASP A 269 -4.33 15.72 2.71
C ASP A 269 -5.77 15.33 3.15
N ASP A 270 -6.68 16.31 3.20
CA ASP A 270 -8.08 16.09 3.56
C ASP A 270 -8.95 15.63 2.37
N ASP A 271 -8.57 15.96 1.14
CA ASP A 271 -9.30 15.68 -0.10
C ASP A 271 -8.83 14.43 -0.85
N VAL A 272 -8.43 13.41 -0.10
CA VAL A 272 -7.96 12.12 -0.62
C VAL A 272 -9.02 11.00 -0.50
N ARG A 273 -8.98 10.05 -1.43
CA ARG A 273 -9.62 8.74 -1.26
C ARG A 273 -8.55 7.73 -0.89
N LEU A 274 -8.54 7.37 0.40
CA LEU A 274 -7.51 6.51 0.97
C LEU A 274 -7.81 5.03 0.68
N GLU A 275 -6.79 4.31 0.20
CA GLU A 275 -6.69 2.87 0.33
C GLU A 275 -6.06 2.56 1.70
N PRO A 276 -6.80 2.08 2.71
CA PRO A 276 -6.29 1.98 4.09
C PRO A 276 -5.04 1.12 4.23
N ASP A 277 -4.88 0.09 3.38
CA ASP A 277 -3.67 -0.74 3.37
C ASP A 277 -2.40 0.06 3.04
N SER A 278 -2.52 1.20 2.36
CA SER A 278 -1.39 2.07 2.04
C SER A 278 -0.77 2.68 3.30
N VAL A 279 -1.55 2.92 4.35
CA VAL A 279 -1.03 3.38 5.66
C VAL A 279 -0.17 2.29 6.28
N LEU A 280 -0.65 1.04 6.24
CA LEU A 280 0.08 -0.12 6.76
C LEU A 280 1.36 -0.40 5.97
N ARG A 281 1.32 -0.30 4.64
CA ARG A 281 2.51 -0.46 3.79
C ARG A 281 3.59 0.57 4.11
N ALA A 282 3.21 1.84 4.19
CA ALA A 282 4.15 2.92 4.53
C ALA A 282 4.73 2.72 5.94
N HIS A 283 3.90 2.34 6.90
CA HIS A 283 4.30 2.06 8.28
C HIS A 283 5.25 0.85 8.38
N ALA A 284 4.91 -0.28 7.74
CA ALA A 284 5.74 -1.48 7.71
C ALA A 284 7.08 -1.20 7.02
N PHE A 285 7.07 -0.51 5.88
CA PHE A 285 8.29 -0.12 5.19
C PHE A 285 9.17 0.75 6.09
N ALA A 286 8.64 1.83 6.67
CA ALA A 286 9.37 2.70 7.58
C ALA A 286 9.97 1.93 8.78
N SER A 287 9.19 1.00 9.35
CA SER A 287 9.61 0.17 10.50
C SER A 287 10.71 -0.83 10.14
N ALA A 288 10.82 -1.22 8.87
CA ALA A 288 11.83 -2.15 8.36
C ALA A 288 13.11 -1.47 7.87
N THR A 289 13.15 -0.14 7.81
CA THR A 289 14.26 0.60 7.19
C THR A 289 15.60 0.36 7.90
N SER A 290 16.67 0.27 7.12
CA SER A 290 18.03 0.06 7.67
C SER A 290 18.58 1.30 8.38
N SER A 291 18.17 2.48 7.89
CA SER A 291 18.38 3.81 8.45
C SER A 291 17.10 4.65 8.27
N PRO A 292 16.83 5.67 9.12
CA PRO A 292 15.65 6.51 8.98
C PRO A 292 15.53 7.15 7.59
N VAL A 293 14.40 6.93 6.91
CA VAL A 293 14.07 7.54 5.61
C VAL A 293 12.64 8.07 5.64
N ILE A 294 12.37 9.11 4.85
CA ILE A 294 11.02 9.61 4.60
C ILE A 294 10.35 8.66 3.60
N VAL A 295 9.14 8.20 3.93
CA VAL A 295 8.39 7.22 3.12
C VAL A 295 7.17 7.92 2.53
N GLY A 296 7.26 8.26 1.25
CA GLY A 296 6.19 8.91 0.50
C GLY A 296 5.32 7.90 -0.25
N ALA A 297 4.02 8.16 -0.30
CA ALA A 297 3.11 7.43 -1.16
C ALA A 297 3.08 8.03 -2.57
N GLN A 298 2.84 7.17 -3.56
CA GLN A 298 2.43 7.61 -4.89
C GLN A 298 0.97 8.12 -4.87
N MET A 299 0.61 8.92 -5.88
CA MET A 299 -0.73 9.48 -6.03
C MET A 299 -1.41 8.91 -7.28
N LEU A 300 -2.60 8.34 -7.11
CA LEU A 300 -3.51 8.02 -8.21
C LEU A 300 -4.44 9.23 -8.45
N ASN A 301 -4.77 9.47 -9.71
CA ASN A 301 -5.61 10.60 -10.12
C ASN A 301 -7.07 10.37 -9.69
N LEU A 302 -7.63 11.24 -8.86
CA LEU A 302 -9.00 11.09 -8.34
C LEU A 302 -10.09 11.11 -9.43
N GLN A 303 -9.83 11.78 -10.56
CA GLN A 303 -10.74 11.90 -11.70
C GLN A 303 -10.60 10.74 -12.69
N VAL A 304 -9.41 10.15 -12.80
CA VAL A 304 -9.11 8.97 -13.62
C VAL A 304 -8.44 7.95 -12.71
N ARG A 305 -9.25 7.23 -11.92
CA ARG A 305 -8.78 6.51 -10.73
C ARG A 305 -7.75 5.40 -10.98
N SER A 306 -7.64 4.90 -12.21
CA SER A 306 -6.63 3.93 -12.65
C SER A 306 -5.28 4.54 -13.05
N GLU A 307 -5.18 5.88 -13.08
CA GLU A 307 -4.01 6.60 -13.57
C GLU A 307 -3.08 7.00 -12.43
N LEU A 308 -1.87 6.48 -12.46
CA LEU A 308 -0.77 6.91 -11.60
C LEU A 308 -0.21 8.26 -12.09
N HIS A 309 -0.16 9.24 -11.19
CA HIS A 309 0.39 10.56 -11.49
C HIS A 309 1.86 10.47 -11.93
N ALA A 310 2.71 9.86 -11.09
CA ALA A 310 4.13 9.67 -11.35
C ALA A 310 4.69 8.52 -10.51
N MET A 311 5.69 7.80 -11.02
CA MET A 311 6.44 6.83 -10.21
C MET A 311 7.33 7.50 -9.15
N GLY A 312 7.77 8.73 -9.42
CA GLY A 312 8.67 9.49 -8.55
C GLY A 312 9.14 10.79 -9.20
N GLU A 313 9.49 11.76 -8.36
CA GLU A 313 9.85 13.13 -8.74
C GLU A 313 11.17 13.56 -8.10
N ILE A 314 11.85 14.53 -8.74
CA ILE A 314 13.05 15.14 -8.19
C ILE A 314 13.03 16.66 -8.25
N VAL A 315 13.78 17.31 -7.36
CA VAL A 315 14.20 18.71 -7.52
C VAL A 315 15.50 18.73 -8.31
N ASP A 316 15.48 19.37 -9.48
CA ASP A 316 16.70 19.64 -10.23
C ASP A 316 17.42 20.85 -9.64
N LEU A 317 18.52 20.61 -8.93
CA LEU A 317 19.27 21.67 -8.26
C LEU A 317 19.91 22.68 -9.23
N ARG A 318 20.06 22.34 -10.52
CA ARG A 318 20.63 23.28 -11.51
C ARG A 318 19.61 24.33 -11.92
N THR A 319 18.36 23.94 -12.06
CA THR A 319 17.27 24.84 -12.44
C THR A 319 16.42 25.30 -11.25
N SER A 320 16.62 24.69 -10.08
CA SER A 320 15.79 24.86 -8.88
C SER A 320 14.30 24.61 -9.15
N PHE A 321 14.01 23.64 -10.01
CA PHE A 321 12.64 23.29 -10.41
C PHE A 321 12.40 21.80 -10.21
N TRP A 322 11.17 21.44 -9.82
CA TRP A 322 10.78 20.04 -9.71
C TRP A 322 10.53 19.43 -11.10
N ARG A 323 10.79 18.14 -11.27
CA ARG A 323 10.57 17.42 -12.53
C ARG A 323 10.43 15.91 -12.33
N PRO A 324 9.96 15.17 -13.34
CA PRO A 324 10.11 13.72 -13.38
C PRO A 324 11.49 13.22 -12.98
N ALA A 325 11.53 12.26 -12.07
CA ALA A 325 12.74 11.52 -11.80
C ALA A 325 13.22 10.80 -13.08
N PRO A 326 14.53 10.64 -13.31
CA PRO A 326 15.04 9.88 -14.44
C PRO A 326 14.42 8.47 -14.50
N GLY A 327 13.83 8.11 -15.64
CA GLY A 327 13.14 6.83 -15.84
C GLY A 327 11.71 6.76 -15.30
N SER A 328 11.23 7.81 -14.62
CA SER A 328 9.87 7.86 -14.07
C SER A 328 8.82 7.90 -15.17
N VAL A 329 7.77 7.09 -15.01
CA VAL A 329 6.58 7.12 -15.86
C VAL A 329 5.55 8.05 -15.24
N TYR A 330 4.94 8.91 -16.06
CA TYR A 330 3.89 9.86 -15.66
C TYR A 330 2.56 9.51 -16.32
N GLN A 331 1.46 9.84 -15.62
CA GLN A 331 0.08 9.63 -16.08
C GLN A 331 -0.14 8.22 -16.65
N HIS A 332 0.29 7.23 -15.88
CA HIS A 332 0.23 5.83 -16.30
C HIS A 332 -1.11 5.21 -15.93
N ASP A 333 -1.94 4.95 -16.94
CA ASP A 333 -3.24 4.31 -16.77
C ASP A 333 -3.13 2.78 -16.81
N PHE A 334 -3.26 2.16 -15.64
CA PHE A 334 -3.21 0.70 -15.47
C PHE A 334 -4.37 -0.03 -16.12
N ALA A 335 -5.51 0.64 -16.39
CA ALA A 335 -6.63 0.05 -17.12
C ALA A 335 -6.33 -0.11 -18.62
N LYS A 336 -5.40 0.69 -19.16
CA LYS A 336 -4.97 0.62 -20.56
C LYS A 336 -3.74 -0.24 -20.74
N LEU A 337 -2.78 -0.14 -19.82
CA LEU A 337 -1.52 -0.85 -19.91
C LEU A 337 -1.16 -1.42 -18.54
N THR A 338 -1.29 -2.73 -18.39
CA THR A 338 -1.05 -3.41 -17.10
C THR A 338 0.42 -3.33 -16.68
N LEU A 339 0.70 -3.57 -15.39
CA LEU A 339 2.07 -3.60 -14.86
C LEU A 339 2.97 -4.52 -15.70
N ARG A 340 2.52 -5.76 -16.01
CA ARG A 340 3.29 -6.74 -16.80
C ARG A 340 3.63 -6.26 -18.21
N LYS A 341 2.81 -5.38 -18.79
CA LYS A 341 3.01 -4.86 -20.15
C LYS A 341 3.87 -3.59 -20.16
N GLN A 342 3.86 -2.81 -19.09
CA GLN A 342 4.65 -1.59 -18.98
C GLN A 342 6.04 -1.84 -18.39
N ARG A 343 7.02 -2.16 -19.26
CA ARG A 343 8.40 -2.47 -18.86
C ARG A 343 9.07 -1.36 -18.04
N LEU A 344 8.75 -0.09 -18.29
CA LEU A 344 9.37 1.04 -17.59
C LEU A 344 9.04 1.10 -16.09
N LEU A 345 7.94 0.48 -15.65
CA LEU A 345 7.58 0.43 -14.22
C LEU A 345 8.41 -0.56 -13.40
N HIS A 346 9.23 -1.38 -14.07
CA HIS A 346 10.03 -2.39 -13.39
C HIS A 346 11.39 -1.88 -12.92
N ALA A 347 11.85 -0.73 -13.42
CA ALA A 347 13.04 -0.08 -12.89
C ALA A 347 12.73 0.61 -11.55
N ARG A 348 13.68 0.56 -10.61
CA ARG A 348 13.54 1.27 -9.33
C ARG A 348 13.80 2.77 -9.54
N ILE A 349 12.82 3.60 -9.21
CA ILE A 349 12.93 5.05 -9.37
C ILE A 349 13.47 5.69 -8.08
N HIS A 350 14.39 6.63 -8.24
CA HIS A 350 14.93 7.41 -7.15
C HIS A 350 14.29 8.80 -7.12
N SER A 351 13.54 9.08 -6.06
CA SER A 351 12.95 10.40 -5.80
C SER A 351 13.84 11.21 -4.85
N THR A 352 13.73 12.55 -4.91
CA THR A 352 14.39 13.44 -3.93
C THR A 352 13.42 14.12 -2.99
N TYR A 353 12.12 14.06 -3.28
CA TYR A 353 11.04 14.45 -2.39
C TYR A 353 9.79 13.61 -2.70
N ASN A 354 8.76 13.75 -1.86
CA ASN A 354 7.40 13.30 -2.15
C ASN A 354 6.43 14.39 -1.72
N GLY A 355 5.30 14.53 -2.41
CA GLY A 355 4.23 15.40 -1.96
C GLY A 355 3.64 14.92 -0.63
N TRP A 356 2.97 15.83 0.07
CA TRP A 356 2.44 15.59 1.42
C TRP A 356 1.00 15.08 1.45
N TRP A 357 0.45 14.68 0.28
CA TRP A 357 -0.84 14.00 0.19
C TRP A 357 -0.89 12.72 1.04
N MET A 358 0.23 11.99 1.13
CA MET A 358 0.48 10.96 2.13
C MET A 358 2.00 10.73 2.26
N CYS A 359 2.62 11.17 3.35
CA CYS A 359 4.08 11.12 3.52
C CYS A 359 4.48 10.90 4.99
N LEU A 360 5.20 9.82 5.26
CA LEU A 360 5.63 9.43 6.60
C LEU A 360 7.06 9.88 6.88
N PHE A 361 7.22 10.60 7.99
CA PHE A 361 8.48 11.07 8.54
C PHE A 361 8.79 10.30 9.84
N PRO A 362 9.96 9.66 9.95
CA PRO A 362 10.45 9.21 11.24
C PRO A 362 10.67 10.40 12.18
N ARG A 363 10.30 10.26 13.45
CA ARG A 363 10.47 11.30 14.47
C ARG A 363 11.90 11.85 14.53
N GLU A 364 12.89 10.96 14.50
CA GLU A 364 14.32 11.33 14.49
C GLU A 364 14.68 12.26 13.32
N VAL A 365 14.05 12.08 12.15
CA VAL A 365 14.29 12.95 10.99
C VAL A 365 13.79 14.35 11.30
N LEU A 366 12.57 14.50 11.82
CA LEU A 366 11.99 15.81 12.18
C LEU A 366 12.80 16.52 13.28
N GLU A 367 13.23 15.79 14.30
CA GLU A 367 14.05 16.34 15.39
C GLU A 367 15.42 16.82 14.90
N ARG A 368 15.99 16.16 13.89
CA ARG A 368 17.28 16.53 13.30
C ARG A 368 17.18 17.67 12.30
N THR A 369 16.15 17.68 11.45
CA THR A 369 16.05 18.64 10.33
C THR A 369 15.22 19.87 10.66
N GLY A 370 14.47 19.84 11.76
CA GLY A 370 13.49 20.85 12.09
C GLY A 370 12.19 20.69 11.32
N LEU A 371 11.28 21.64 11.57
CA LEU A 371 9.95 21.73 10.96
C LEU A 371 9.99 22.38 9.57
N PRO A 372 8.90 22.28 8.78
CA PRO A 372 8.80 22.95 7.48
C PRO A 372 9.13 24.44 7.51
N LEU A 373 9.60 24.95 6.36
CA LEU A 373 9.73 26.38 6.14
C LEU A 373 8.35 27.06 6.10
N PRO A 374 8.23 28.31 6.60
CA PRO A 374 6.96 29.03 6.66
C PRO A 374 6.43 29.39 5.27
#